data_AF-A0A6G4D5T6-F1
#
_entry.id   AF-A0A6G4D5T6-F1
#
_cell.length_a   1.000
_cell.length_b   1.000
_cell.length_c   1.000
_cell.angle_alpha   90.00
_cell.angle_beta   90.00
_cell.angle_gamma   90.00
#
_symmetry.space_group_name_H-M   'P 1'
#
loop_
_entity.id
_entity.type
_entity.pdbx_description
1 polymer ?
#
loop_
_entity_poly.entity_id
_entity_poly.type
_entity_poly.pdbx_seq_one_letter_code
_entity_poly.pdbx_strand_id
1 'polypeptide(L)'
;MKFKTMKGKMLTYFLSLFLIICIAISFMAYFMSKRMIERKASSLMSEVSRQAVQNIEARLNGTLDSIETVANMPTIKDPKLGWDKKKTILDEEIKLHGHIKMGIVSKEGQSIQTDGTTVNIKDRPYFKKAMEGKSTISEPIVSKVDGKVVIIYTVPIKNGN
;
A
#
# COMPACT_ATOMS: atom_id res chain seq x y z
N MET A 1 -23.99 -35.01 -52.03
CA MET A 1 -25.21 -34.63 -52.79
C MET A 1 -24.83 -34.36 -54.24
N LYS A 2 -25.31 -35.15 -55.22
CA LYS A 2 -25.08 -34.87 -56.66
C LYS A 2 -26.20 -33.97 -57.17
N PHE A 3 -25.91 -32.70 -57.42
CA PHE A 3 -26.85 -31.75 -57.99
C PHE A 3 -27.03 -31.98 -59.51
N LYS A 4 -28.29 -32.12 -59.96
CA LYS A 4 -28.66 -32.49 -61.34
C LYS A 4 -28.58 -31.32 -62.36
N THR A 5 -28.41 -30.06 -61.93
CA THR A 5 -28.44 -28.86 -62.80
C THR A 5 -27.16 -28.03 -62.71
N MET A 6 -26.73 -27.40 -63.81
CA MET A 6 -25.49 -26.58 -63.87
C MET A 6 -25.49 -25.42 -62.85
N LYS A 7 -26.66 -24.80 -62.62
CA LYS A 7 -26.84 -23.74 -61.61
C LYS A 7 -26.49 -24.22 -60.19
N GLY A 8 -26.87 -25.46 -59.85
CA GLY A 8 -26.56 -26.06 -58.54
C GLY A 8 -25.07 -26.31 -58.33
N LYS A 9 -24.35 -26.73 -59.38
CA LYS A 9 -22.89 -26.91 -59.31
C LYS A 9 -22.15 -25.58 -59.09
N MET A 10 -22.51 -24.52 -59.82
CA MET A 10 -21.93 -23.17 -59.59
C MET A 10 -22.20 -22.66 -58.17
N LEU A 11 -23.43 -22.80 -57.68
CA LEU A 11 -23.82 -22.36 -56.34
C LEU A 11 -23.00 -23.08 -55.25
N THR A 12 -22.74 -24.38 -55.41
CA THR A 12 -21.91 -25.12 -54.44
C THR A 12 -20.46 -24.63 -54.38
N TYR A 13 -19.87 -24.26 -55.51
CA TYR A 13 -18.50 -23.72 -55.52
C TYR A 13 -18.43 -22.36 -54.83
N PHE A 14 -19.35 -21.44 -55.16
CA PHE A 14 -19.42 -20.13 -54.50
C PHE A 14 -19.66 -20.25 -53.00
N LEU A 15 -20.59 -21.12 -52.57
CA LEU A 15 -20.86 -21.33 -51.15
C LEU A 15 -19.65 -21.93 -50.42
N SER A 16 -18.96 -22.89 -51.05
CA SER A 16 -17.75 -23.48 -50.45
C SER A 16 -16.62 -22.46 -50.30
N LEU A 17 -16.40 -21.61 -51.31
CA LEU A 17 -15.40 -20.55 -51.26
C LEU A 17 -15.74 -19.50 -50.20
N PHE A 18 -17.01 -19.09 -50.13
CA PHE A 18 -17.49 -18.17 -49.11
C PHE A 18 -17.25 -18.74 -47.70
N LEU A 19 -17.54 -20.02 -47.50
CA LEU A 19 -17.38 -20.70 -46.22
C LEU A 19 -15.90 -20.77 -45.80
N ILE A 20 -14.97 -21.00 -46.74
CA ILE A 20 -13.53 -20.96 -46.49
C ILE A 20 -13.08 -19.56 -46.05
N ILE A 21 -13.55 -18.52 -46.73
CA ILE A 21 -13.22 -17.13 -46.38
C ILE A 21 -13.74 -16.78 -44.99
N CYS A 22 -14.99 -17.16 -44.67
CA CYS A 22 -15.56 -16.96 -43.34
C CYS A 22 -14.72 -17.65 -42.26
N ILE A 23 -14.33 -18.90 -42.46
CA ILE A 23 -13.49 -19.64 -41.50
C ILE A 23 -12.14 -18.93 -41.31
N ALA A 24 -11.49 -18.50 -42.38
CA ALA A 24 -10.20 -17.80 -42.31
C ALA A 24 -10.31 -16.49 -41.51
N ILE A 25 -11.35 -15.68 -41.77
CA ILE A 25 -11.60 -14.44 -41.05
C ILE A 25 -11.93 -14.72 -39.58
N SER A 26 -12.80 -15.69 -39.30
CA SER A 26 -13.16 -16.08 -37.93
C SER A 26 -11.93 -16.55 -37.14
N PHE A 27 -11.07 -17.33 -37.77
CA PHE A 27 -9.82 -17.79 -37.15
C PHE A 27 -8.91 -16.59 -36.86
N MET A 28 -8.65 -15.73 -37.84
CA MET A 28 -7.82 -14.54 -37.66
C MET A 28 -8.35 -13.62 -36.55
N ALA A 29 -9.65 -13.33 -36.57
CA ALA A 29 -10.33 -12.54 -35.56
C ALA A 29 -10.22 -13.18 -34.17
N TYR A 30 -10.34 -14.50 -34.07
CA TYR A 30 -10.17 -15.23 -32.81
C TYR A 30 -8.75 -15.06 -32.26
N PHE A 31 -7.70 -15.27 -33.08
CA PHE A 31 -6.32 -15.12 -32.62
C PHE A 31 -5.99 -13.68 -32.23
N MET A 32 -6.46 -12.70 -32.99
CA MET A 32 -6.28 -11.28 -32.66
C MET A 32 -6.99 -10.92 -31.34
N SER A 33 -8.24 -11.36 -31.17
CA SER A 33 -9.02 -11.09 -29.97
C SER A 33 -8.39 -11.74 -28.75
N LYS A 34 -7.97 -13.01 -28.86
CA LYS A 34 -7.27 -13.72 -27.79
C LYS A 34 -6.03 -12.95 -27.33
N ARG A 35 -5.15 -12.58 -28.27
CA ARG A 35 -3.92 -11.82 -27.95
C ARG A 35 -4.23 -10.45 -27.35
N MET A 36 -5.26 -9.75 -27.83
CA MET A 36 -5.65 -8.45 -27.30
C MET A 36 -6.18 -8.58 -25.87
N ILE A 37 -7.01 -9.58 -25.59
CA ILE A 37 -7.55 -9.83 -24.25
C ILE A 37 -6.44 -10.18 -23.28
N GLU A 38 -5.52 -11.07 -23.65
CA GLU A 38 -4.36 -11.45 -22.81
C GLU A 38 -3.49 -10.23 -22.47
N ARG A 39 -3.17 -9.39 -23.47
CA ARG A 39 -2.39 -8.16 -23.25
C ARG A 39 -3.13 -7.15 -22.36
N LYS A 40 -4.42 -6.95 -22.59
CA LYS A 40 -5.24 -6.04 -21.77
C LYS A 40 -5.34 -6.54 -20.33
N ALA A 41 -5.56 -7.84 -20.12
CA ALA A 41 -5.61 -8.43 -18.80
C ALA A 41 -4.29 -8.24 -18.05
N SER A 42 -3.16 -8.52 -18.70
CA SER A 42 -1.82 -8.31 -18.10
C SER A 42 -1.54 -6.83 -17.77
N SER A 43 -1.88 -5.92 -18.70
CA SER A 43 -1.70 -4.48 -18.49
C SER A 43 -2.59 -3.96 -17.36
N LEU A 44 -3.85 -4.38 -17.31
CA LEU A 44 -4.79 -3.98 -16.26
C LEU A 44 -4.35 -4.50 -14.90
N MET A 45 -3.89 -5.76 -14.82
CA MET A 45 -3.38 -6.33 -13.58
C MET A 45 -2.14 -5.56 -13.07
N SER A 46 -1.25 -5.14 -13.97
CA SER A 46 -0.10 -4.31 -13.63
C SER A 46 -0.52 -2.92 -13.15
N GLU A 47 -1.50 -2.32 -13.80
CA GLU A 47 -2.06 -1.01 -13.43
C GLU A 47 -2.71 -1.06 -12.05
N VAL A 48 -3.57 -2.06 -11.80
CA VAL A 48 -4.23 -2.26 -10.50
C VAL A 48 -3.19 -2.50 -9.40
N SER A 49 -2.14 -3.29 -9.69
CA SER A 49 -1.05 -3.51 -8.73
C SER A 49 -0.31 -2.21 -8.40
N ARG A 50 -0.04 -1.37 -9.41
CA ARG A 50 0.58 -0.05 -9.21
C ARG A 50 -0.31 0.87 -8.38
N GLN A 51 -1.61 0.91 -8.67
CA GLN A 51 -2.58 1.70 -7.91
C GLN A 51 -2.67 1.24 -6.46
N ALA A 52 -2.62 -0.08 -6.21
CA ALA A 52 -2.61 -0.63 -4.87
C ALA A 52 -1.35 -0.20 -4.09
N VAL A 53 -0.16 -0.26 -4.71
CA VAL A 53 1.09 0.23 -4.10
C VAL A 53 0.99 1.73 -3.79
N GLN A 54 0.55 2.55 -4.74
CA GLN A 54 0.38 3.99 -4.55
C GLN A 54 -0.60 4.31 -3.41
N ASN A 55 -1.69 3.56 -3.29
CA ASN A 55 -2.65 3.72 -2.21
C ASN A 55 -2.04 3.41 -0.84
N ILE A 56 -1.26 2.32 -0.75
CA ILE A 56 -0.53 1.94 0.47
C ILE A 56 0.51 3.01 0.82
N GLU A 57 1.34 3.44 -0.13
CA GLU A 57 2.34 4.49 0.09
C GLU A 57 1.71 5.80 0.56
N ALA A 58 0.61 6.23 -0.07
CA ALA A 58 -0.11 7.43 0.34
C ALA A 58 -0.64 7.31 1.78
N ARG A 59 -1.14 6.13 2.17
CA ARG A 59 -1.60 5.88 3.54
C ARG A 59 -0.46 5.87 4.56
N LEU A 60 0.66 5.25 4.21
CA LEU A 60 1.87 5.21 5.05
C LEU A 60 2.41 6.64 5.27
N ASN A 61 2.57 7.41 4.20
CA ASN A 61 3.07 8.78 4.26
C ASN A 61 2.09 9.70 4.99
N GLY A 62 0.79 9.63 4.71
CA GLY A 62 -0.20 10.44 5.42
C GLY A 62 -0.26 10.15 6.92
N THR A 63 -0.01 8.89 7.32
CA THR A 63 0.13 8.53 8.74
C THR A 63 1.40 9.14 9.34
N LEU A 64 2.52 9.08 8.62
CA LEU A 64 3.78 9.67 9.05
C LEU A 64 3.64 11.20 9.22
N ASP A 65 3.01 11.88 8.28
CA ASP A 65 2.75 13.33 8.30
C ASP A 65 1.84 13.74 9.48
N SER A 66 0.83 12.91 9.80
CA SER A 66 -0.01 13.11 11.00
C SER A 66 0.84 13.08 12.27
N ILE A 67 1.69 12.06 12.39
CA ILE A 67 2.58 11.91 13.56
C ILE A 67 3.63 13.02 13.60
N GLU A 68 4.10 13.52 12.44
CA GLU A 68 4.94 14.72 12.38
C GLU A 68 4.25 15.96 12.89
N THR A 69 2.95 16.12 12.60
CA THR A 69 2.14 17.21 13.13
C THR A 69 2.02 17.11 14.65
N VAL A 70 1.73 15.91 15.17
CA VAL A 70 1.67 15.65 16.62
C VAL A 70 3.01 15.93 17.29
N ALA A 71 4.11 15.40 16.75
CA ALA A 71 5.46 15.64 17.27
C ALA A 71 5.84 17.13 17.25
N ASN A 72 5.23 17.91 16.35
CA ASN A 72 5.46 19.34 16.24
C ASN A 72 4.60 20.21 17.16
N MET A 73 3.63 19.64 17.88
CA MET A 73 2.78 20.39 18.80
C MET A 73 3.60 20.98 19.96
N PRO A 74 3.35 22.25 20.37
CA PRO A 74 4.04 22.86 21.51
C PRO A 74 3.95 22.02 22.78
N THR A 75 2.79 21.38 23.04
CA THR A 75 2.58 20.51 24.20
C THR A 75 3.48 19.27 24.20
N ILE A 76 3.75 18.71 23.02
CA ILE A 76 4.61 17.52 22.87
C ILE A 76 6.08 17.90 22.99
N LYS A 77 6.47 19.01 22.36
CA LYS A 77 7.82 19.60 22.41
C LYS A 77 8.25 20.05 23.80
N ASP A 78 7.34 20.67 24.57
CA ASP A 78 7.69 21.24 25.87
C ASP A 78 8.14 20.14 26.87
N PRO A 79 9.40 20.16 27.32
CA PRO A 79 9.88 19.19 28.30
C PRO A 79 9.35 19.45 29.72
N LYS A 80 8.80 20.64 29.99
CA LYS A 80 8.23 21.01 31.30
C LYS A 80 6.85 20.43 31.53
N LEU A 81 6.15 20.05 30.46
CA LEU A 81 4.84 19.43 30.57
C LEU A 81 4.97 17.95 30.90
N GLY A 82 4.27 17.54 31.96
CA GLY A 82 4.24 16.16 32.42
C GLY A 82 3.62 15.20 31.40
N TRP A 83 3.90 13.91 31.60
CA TRP A 83 3.42 12.83 30.76
C TRP A 83 1.90 12.84 30.56
N ASP A 84 1.11 13.12 31.60
CA ASP A 84 -0.36 13.06 31.52
C ASP A 84 -0.94 13.97 30.43
N LYS A 85 -0.39 15.19 30.27
CA LYS A 85 -0.85 16.10 29.21
C LYS A 85 -0.49 15.60 27.81
N LYS A 86 0.69 15.00 27.66
CA LYS A 86 1.13 14.41 26.39
C LYS A 86 0.32 13.16 26.06
N LYS A 87 0.05 12.34 27.07
CA LYS A 87 -0.75 11.12 26.97
C LYS A 87 -2.15 11.41 26.45
N THR A 88 -2.81 12.46 26.95
CA THR A 88 -4.15 12.86 26.45
C THR A 88 -4.13 13.10 24.93
N ILE A 89 -3.14 13.82 24.42
CA ILE A 89 -2.99 14.07 22.98
C ILE A 89 -2.76 12.77 22.21
N LEU A 90 -1.87 11.90 22.71
CA LEU A 90 -1.60 10.61 22.06
C LEU A 90 -2.81 9.67 22.08
N ASP A 91 -3.61 9.68 23.15
CA ASP A 91 -4.83 8.87 23.25
C ASP A 91 -5.93 9.39 22.29
N GLU A 92 -6.01 10.71 22.09
CA GLU A 92 -6.89 11.30 21.07
C GLU A 92 -6.46 10.91 19.66
N GLU A 93 -5.17 10.99 19.35
CA GLU A 93 -4.61 10.58 18.06
C GLU A 93 -4.87 9.08 17.78
N ILE A 94 -4.70 8.22 18.79
CA ILE A 94 -5.05 6.80 18.71
C ILE A 94 -6.52 6.60 18.34
N LYS A 95 -7.44 7.35 18.96
CA LYS A 95 -8.88 7.25 18.70
C LYS A 95 -9.25 7.74 17.30
N LEU A 96 -8.61 8.81 16.84
CA LEU A 96 -8.89 9.42 15.53
C LEU A 96 -8.35 8.57 14.38
N HIS A 97 -7.13 8.06 14.49
CA HIS A 97 -6.41 7.41 13.39
C HIS A 97 -6.32 5.88 13.53
N GLY A 98 -6.80 5.31 14.64
CA GLY A 98 -6.84 3.86 14.85
C GLY A 98 -5.46 3.24 15.05
N HIS A 99 -4.50 4.00 15.60
CA HIS A 99 -3.20 3.46 15.95
C HIS A 99 -3.32 2.38 17.02
N ILE A 100 -2.45 1.36 16.97
CA ILE A 100 -2.46 0.29 17.98
C ILE A 100 -2.08 0.86 19.35
N LYS A 101 -0.96 1.60 19.38
CA LYS A 101 -0.41 2.30 20.55
C LYS A 101 0.46 3.47 20.08
N MET A 102 0.70 4.41 20.98
CA MET A 102 1.67 5.48 20.80
C MET A 102 2.52 5.63 22.06
N GLY A 103 3.70 6.19 21.89
CA GLY A 103 4.59 6.45 23.00
C GLY A 103 5.64 7.50 22.67
N ILE A 104 6.21 8.09 23.71
CA ILE A 104 7.35 8.99 23.59
C ILE A 104 8.59 8.23 24.05
N VAL A 105 9.69 8.45 23.34
CA VAL A 105 10.96 7.77 23.59
C VAL A 105 11.98 8.82 24.01
N SER A 106 12.68 8.55 25.10
CA SER A 106 13.79 9.38 25.56
C SER A 106 15.03 9.20 24.67
N LYS A 107 16.02 10.08 24.79
CA LYS A 107 17.28 9.99 24.04
C LYS A 107 18.08 8.73 24.38
N GLU A 108 17.83 8.16 25.55
CA GLU A 108 18.41 6.93 26.05
C GLU A 108 17.73 5.68 25.46
N GLY A 109 16.66 5.86 24.67
CA GLY A 109 15.90 4.80 24.02
C GLY A 109 14.82 4.17 24.89
N GLN A 110 14.54 4.74 26.06
CA GLN A 110 13.45 4.29 26.93
C GLN A 110 12.14 4.89 26.44
N SER A 111 11.20 4.02 26.05
CA SER A 111 9.86 4.41 25.62
C SER A 111 8.86 4.29 26.75
N ILE A 112 7.95 5.25 26.83
CA ILE A 112 6.74 5.21 27.67
C ILE A 112 5.54 5.22 26.72
N GLN A 113 4.66 4.23 26.87
CA GLN A 113 3.50 4.00 26.00
C GLN A 113 2.20 4.49 26.66
N THR A 114 1.17 4.75 25.87
CA THR A 114 -0.15 5.20 26.33
C THR A 114 -0.89 4.20 27.23
N ASP A 115 -0.52 2.91 27.20
CA ASP A 115 -1.04 1.88 28.10
C ASP A 115 -0.23 1.75 29.41
N GLY A 116 0.75 2.63 29.62
CA GLY A 116 1.65 2.62 30.79
C GLY A 116 2.82 1.64 30.66
N THR A 117 2.88 0.83 29.60
CA THR A 117 4.03 -0.04 29.39
C THR A 117 5.28 0.77 29.05
N THR A 118 6.43 0.26 29.48
CA THR A 118 7.71 0.86 29.16
C THR A 118 8.60 -0.16 28.47
N VAL A 119 9.35 0.27 27.46
CA VAL A 119 10.18 -0.64 26.65
C VAL A 119 11.42 0.08 26.16
N ASN A 120 12.55 -0.61 26.16
CA ASN A 120 13.79 -0.10 25.59
C ASN A 120 13.90 -0.49 24.11
N ILE A 121 14.04 0.52 23.26
CA ILE A 121 14.15 0.38 21.80
C ILE A 121 15.46 0.97 21.24
N LYS A 122 16.45 1.27 22.10
CA LYS A 122 17.73 1.89 21.70
C LYS A 122 18.47 1.12 20.61
N ASP A 123 18.36 -0.20 20.63
CA ASP A 123 18.97 -1.12 19.66
C ASP A 123 18.26 -1.12 18.29
N ARG A 124 17.04 -0.59 18.22
CA ARG A 124 16.19 -0.69 17.02
C ARG A 124 16.64 0.28 15.92
N PRO A 125 16.67 -0.17 14.65
CA PRO A 125 17.10 0.67 13.53
C PRO A 125 16.27 1.95 13.33
N TYR A 126 14.94 1.87 13.51
CA TYR A 126 14.04 3.01 13.37
C TYR A 126 14.30 4.10 14.42
N PHE A 127 14.68 3.71 15.65
CA PHE A 127 15.09 4.65 16.69
C PHE A 127 16.37 5.38 16.32
N LYS A 128 17.39 4.64 15.85
CA LYS A 128 18.68 5.23 15.44
C LYS A 128 18.49 6.26 14.32
N LYS A 129 17.68 5.95 13.31
CA LYS A 129 17.37 6.89 12.23
C LYS A 129 16.60 8.12 12.71
N ALA A 130 15.66 7.95 13.65
CA ALA A 130 14.97 9.08 14.27
C ALA A 130 15.93 9.99 15.07
N MET A 131 16.92 9.40 15.75
CA MET A 131 17.97 10.16 16.44
C MET A 131 18.87 10.96 15.47
N GLU A 132 18.97 10.56 14.20
CA GLU A 132 19.58 11.37 13.12
C GLU A 132 18.67 12.51 12.63
N GLY A 133 17.50 12.71 13.23
CA GLY A 133 16.55 13.75 12.86
C GLY A 133 15.68 13.43 11.64
N LYS A 134 15.62 12.15 11.22
CA LYS A 134 14.81 11.67 10.08
C LYS A 134 13.58 10.91 10.56
N SER A 135 12.41 11.27 10.06
CA SER A 135 11.18 10.50 10.24
C SER A 135 11.27 9.19 9.46
N THR A 136 10.79 8.09 10.05
CA THR A 136 10.91 6.76 9.43
C THR A 136 9.71 5.88 9.67
N ILE A 137 9.52 4.94 8.74
CA ILE A 137 8.57 3.85 8.82
C ILE A 137 9.40 2.57 8.87
N SER A 138 9.14 1.69 9.83
CA SER A 138 9.82 0.41 9.90
C SER A 138 9.25 -0.57 8.88
N GLU A 139 10.07 -1.51 8.43
CA GLU A 139 9.56 -2.77 7.91
C GLU A 139 8.69 -3.48 8.98
N PRO A 140 7.82 -4.43 8.59
CA PRO A 140 7.11 -5.26 9.55
C PRO A 140 8.07 -5.95 10.51
N ILE A 141 7.90 -5.71 11.81
CA ILE A 141 8.77 -6.25 12.86
C ILE A 141 7.94 -6.75 14.05
N VAL A 142 8.53 -7.66 14.82
CA VAL A 142 7.94 -8.10 16.09
C VAL A 142 8.12 -7.01 17.15
N SER A 143 6.99 -6.50 17.64
CA SER A 143 6.87 -5.54 18.73
C SER A 143 7.52 -6.08 20.00
N LYS A 144 8.38 -5.28 20.65
CA LYS A 144 8.91 -5.59 21.99
C LYS A 144 7.86 -5.41 23.10
N VAL A 145 6.73 -4.79 22.80
CA VAL A 145 5.67 -4.50 23.79
C VAL A 145 4.76 -5.71 23.98
N ASP A 146 4.31 -6.33 22.89
CA ASP A 146 3.26 -7.36 22.91
C ASP A 146 3.53 -8.55 21.97
N GLY A 147 4.70 -8.62 21.34
CA GLY A 147 5.08 -9.74 20.46
C GLY A 147 4.33 -9.82 19.13
N LYS A 148 3.50 -8.84 18.81
CA LYS A 148 2.76 -8.80 17.53
C LYS A 148 3.63 -8.23 16.41
N VAL A 149 3.35 -8.64 15.17
CA VAL A 149 3.96 -8.04 13.98
C VAL A 149 3.31 -6.69 13.71
N VAL A 150 4.12 -5.63 13.69
CA VAL A 150 3.67 -4.24 13.56
C VAL A 150 4.59 -3.45 12.62
N ILE A 151 4.05 -2.37 12.07
CA ILE A 151 4.81 -1.30 11.43
C ILE A 151 4.87 -0.14 12.42
N ILE A 152 6.07 0.40 12.64
CA ILE A 152 6.31 1.48 13.59
C ILE A 152 6.68 2.75 12.82
N TYR A 153 5.91 3.80 13.07
CA TYR A 153 6.21 5.15 12.64
C TYR A 153 7.02 5.84 13.74
N THR A 154 8.16 6.41 13.38
CA THR A 154 9.03 7.10 14.33
C THR A 154 9.39 8.46 13.81
N VAL A 155 9.03 9.50 14.58
CA VAL A 155 9.31 10.89 14.25
C VAL A 155 10.14 11.53 15.38
N PRO A 156 11.23 12.25 15.06
CA PRO A 156 11.98 13.01 16.04
C PRO A 156 11.20 14.22 16.56
N ILE A 157 11.10 14.36 17.88
CA ILE A 157 10.60 15.58 18.52
C ILE A 157 11.76 16.58 18.60
N LYS A 158 11.72 17.63 17.78
CA LYS A 158 12.75 18.68 17.71
C LYS A 158 12.31 19.90 18.52
N ASN A 159 13.09 20.28 19.54
CA ASN A 159 12.92 21.55 20.24
C ASN A 159 13.83 22.60 19.60
N GLY A 160 13.28 23.33 18.63
CA GLY A 160 13.85 24.56 18.07
C GLY A 160 15.37 24.66 18.13
N ASN A 161 16.04 23.86 17.31
CA ASN A 161 17.37 24.07 16.73
C ASN A 161 17.57 23.02 15.62
#